data_AF-A0A7S2X795-F1
#
_entry.id   AF-A0A7S2X795-F1
#
_cell.length_a   1.000
_cell.length_b   1.000
_cell.length_c   1.000
_cell.angle_alpha   90.00
_cell.angle_beta   90.00
_cell.angle_gamma   90.00
#
_symmetry.space_group_name_H-M   'P 1'
#
loop_
_entity.id
_entity.type
_entity.pdbx_description
1 polymer ?
#
loop_
_entity_poly.entity_id
_entity_poly.type
_entity_poly.pdbx_seq_one_letter_code
_entity_poly.pdbx_strand_id
1 'polypeptide(L)'
;MNFHKTLGGLCLGHFIYRFLLVGDRDMDFGPSLSTPLWIGIHALLSASALIFKIPTKRILEGSRIWPEYRLHSIAFAYRSLACMLLIWVEDYYRTQNGGKLEGAPNFYWNVLIVMGTLVAADAGTWWVGKKSRSSTINDLKAPLAMKYFFSVMQFHATMNCLIGVRRYATQFIYVWIIQFTAFILTLRRKNLVPHTPSMVFYGIMLSFGFCVNFYDLRTENSFLMANTLANLAAFLRLGCRMPKYLLWALMSVLAHFARLTTGLDKSSAMGRSGGKFWTDMGEIWFPLYAVSVCLVIALGVMKVAYKKMPYSSVKKTT
;
A
#
# COMPACT_ATOMS: atom_id res chain seq x y z
N MET A 1 -19.82 12.07 18.48
CA MET A 1 -19.73 12.23 17.00
C MET A 1 -18.73 13.30 16.57
N ASN A 2 -18.52 14.36 17.35
CA ASN A 2 -17.60 15.45 16.99
C ASN A 2 -16.12 15.02 16.99
N PHE A 3 -15.71 14.14 17.90
CA PHE A 3 -14.33 13.63 17.98
C PHE A 3 -13.76 13.11 16.64
N HIS A 4 -14.47 12.19 15.96
CA HIS A 4 -14.02 11.68 14.66
C HIS A 4 -13.97 12.77 13.57
N LYS A 5 -14.89 13.73 13.59
CA LYS A 5 -14.88 14.86 12.66
C LYS A 5 -13.67 15.76 12.90
N THR A 6 -13.36 16.05 14.16
CA THR A 6 -12.17 16.83 14.55
C THR A 6 -10.89 16.12 14.10
N LEU A 7 -10.76 14.81 14.36
CA LEU A 7 -9.64 14.01 13.86
C LEU A 7 -9.53 14.04 12.33
N GLY A 8 -10.67 13.96 11.63
CA GLY A 8 -10.74 14.05 10.18
C GLY A 8 -10.25 15.39 9.66
N GLY A 9 -10.66 16.49 10.28
CA GLY A 9 -10.19 17.84 9.97
C GLY A 9 -8.69 18.00 10.19
N LEU A 10 -8.17 17.52 11.33
CA LEU A 10 -6.74 17.53 11.65
C LEU A 10 -5.92 16.73 10.63
N CYS A 11 -6.35 15.50 10.31
CA CYS A 11 -5.67 14.66 9.33
C CYS A 11 -5.70 15.28 7.92
N LEU A 12 -6.82 15.91 7.53
CA LEU A 12 -6.93 16.58 6.24
C LEU A 12 -5.97 17.77 6.14
N GLY A 13 -5.91 18.62 7.18
CA GLY A 13 -4.95 19.72 7.27
C GLY A 13 -3.50 19.20 7.23
N HIS A 14 -3.22 18.12 7.95
CA HIS A 14 -1.91 17.48 7.94
C HIS A 14 -1.53 16.91 6.55
N PHE A 15 -2.45 16.26 5.83
CA PHE A 15 -2.23 15.82 4.45
C PHE A 15 -1.89 17.00 3.53
N ILE A 16 -2.65 18.10 3.60
CA ILE A 16 -2.42 19.29 2.78
C ILE A 16 -1.02 19.86 3.07
N TYR A 17 -0.69 20.08 4.34
CA TYR A 17 0.62 20.58 4.76
C TYR A 17 1.77 19.71 4.22
N ARG A 18 1.68 18.39 4.40
CA ARG A 18 2.71 17.43 3.99
C ARG A 18 2.85 17.34 2.46
N PHE A 19 1.76 17.46 1.71
CA PHE A 19 1.83 17.44 0.24
C PHE A 19 2.47 18.69 -0.37
N LEU A 20 2.44 19.83 0.30
CA LEU A 20 3.22 21.00 -0.11
C LEU A 20 4.73 20.79 0.00
N LEU A 21 5.16 19.72 0.70
CA LEU A 21 6.56 19.40 1.00
C LEU A 21 7.00 18.07 0.36
N VAL A 22 6.26 17.55 -0.62
CA VAL A 22 6.61 16.33 -1.35
C VAL A 22 7.91 16.52 -2.15
N GLY A 23 8.72 15.46 -2.27
CA GLY A 23 10.01 15.49 -2.98
C GLY A 23 11.17 15.24 -2.02
N ASP A 24 12.28 15.98 -2.19
CA ASP A 24 13.54 15.71 -1.48
C ASP A 24 13.40 15.74 0.04
N ARG A 25 12.53 16.62 0.56
CA ARG A 25 12.25 16.80 2.00
C ARG A 25 11.50 15.64 2.64
N ASP A 26 11.11 14.61 1.89
CA ASP A 26 10.33 13.47 2.40
C ASP A 26 9.05 13.90 3.14
N MET A 27 8.37 14.91 2.61
CA MET A 27 7.21 15.56 3.25
C MET A 27 7.53 16.15 4.63
N ASP A 28 8.79 16.42 4.94
CA ASP A 28 9.28 17.02 6.19
C ASP A 28 9.07 16.11 7.42
N PHE A 29 8.93 14.80 7.20
CA PHE A 29 9.00 13.84 8.28
C PHE A 29 10.46 13.67 8.74
N GLY A 30 10.64 13.30 10.00
CA GLY A 30 11.97 13.08 10.56
C GLY A 30 11.92 12.51 11.98
N PRO A 31 13.08 12.42 12.66
CA PRO A 31 13.23 11.79 13.97
C PRO A 31 12.62 12.60 15.13
N SER A 32 11.83 13.64 14.87
CA SER A 32 11.16 14.41 15.93
C SER A 32 9.97 13.65 16.52
N LEU A 33 9.60 13.94 17.78
CA LEU A 33 8.39 13.38 18.42
C LEU A 33 7.09 13.84 17.74
N SER A 34 7.13 14.84 16.88
CA SER A 34 5.97 15.25 16.10
C SER A 34 5.52 14.15 15.13
N THR A 35 6.45 13.38 14.56
CA THR A 35 6.17 12.28 13.63
C THR A 35 5.27 11.20 14.26
N PRO A 36 5.65 10.54 15.38
CA PRO A 36 4.81 9.53 16.01
C PRO A 36 3.49 10.10 16.55
N LEU A 37 3.46 11.37 16.97
CA LEU A 37 2.22 12.03 17.36
C LEU A 37 1.22 12.10 16.19
N TRP A 38 1.67 12.53 15.01
CA TRP A 38 0.81 12.58 13.82
C TRP A 38 0.42 11.18 13.33
N ILE A 39 1.34 10.21 13.38
CA ILE A 39 1.01 8.79 13.14
C ILE A 39 -0.13 8.34 14.07
N GLY A 40 -0.05 8.67 15.35
CA GLY A 40 -1.09 8.39 16.35
C GLY A 40 -2.43 9.03 16.01
N ILE A 41 -2.45 10.29 15.56
CA ILE A 41 -3.68 10.99 15.14
C ILE A 41 -4.33 10.28 13.94
N HIS A 42 -3.55 9.86 12.92
CA HIS A 42 -4.08 9.09 11.79
C HIS A 42 -4.56 7.68 12.21
N ALA A 43 -3.89 7.04 13.17
CA ALA A 43 -4.34 5.77 13.73
C ALA A 43 -5.69 5.92 14.45
N LEU A 44 -5.82 6.94 15.31
CA LEU A 44 -7.05 7.28 16.02
C LEU A 44 -8.20 7.63 15.06
N LEU A 45 -7.93 8.32 13.95
CA LEU A 45 -8.94 8.57 12.91
C LEU A 45 -9.48 7.25 12.35
N SER A 46 -8.59 6.31 12.06
CA SER A 46 -8.96 5.00 11.50
C SER A 46 -9.74 4.15 12.51
N ALA A 47 -9.29 4.10 13.77
CA ALA A 47 -9.97 3.37 14.85
C ALA A 47 -11.35 3.97 15.20
N SER A 48 -11.45 5.30 15.27
CA SER A 48 -12.71 5.98 15.60
C SER A 48 -13.81 5.77 14.56
N ALA A 49 -13.49 5.29 13.35
CA ALA A 49 -14.48 4.89 12.35
C ALA A 49 -15.34 3.68 12.78
N LEU A 50 -14.92 2.91 13.79
CA LEU A 50 -15.67 1.78 14.34
C LEU A 50 -16.91 2.21 15.13
N ILE A 51 -16.94 3.45 15.63
CA ILE A 51 -18.08 4.01 16.39
C ILE A 51 -19.34 4.10 15.53
N PHE A 52 -19.19 4.21 14.20
CA PHE A 52 -20.33 4.37 13.30
C PHE A 52 -21.04 3.05 13.02
N LYS A 53 -22.37 3.08 13.12
CA LYS A 53 -23.24 2.01 12.60
C LYS A 53 -23.32 2.12 11.07
N ILE A 54 -22.93 1.05 10.39
CA ILE A 54 -22.96 0.90 8.93
C ILE A 54 -23.87 -0.26 8.57
N PRO A 55 -24.61 -0.21 7.44
CA PRO A 55 -25.43 -1.32 6.99
C PRO A 55 -24.59 -2.59 6.81
N THR A 56 -25.14 -3.74 7.21
CA THR A 56 -24.47 -5.04 7.08
C THR A 56 -24.38 -5.52 5.63
N LYS A 57 -25.39 -5.20 4.82
CA LYS A 57 -25.46 -5.59 3.41
C LYS A 57 -24.80 -4.56 2.49
N ARG A 58 -23.91 -5.02 1.62
CA ARG A 58 -23.36 -4.22 0.51
C ARG A 58 -24.45 -4.00 -0.54
N ILE A 59 -24.55 -2.77 -1.07
CA ILE A 59 -25.38 -2.49 -2.25
C ILE A 59 -24.70 -3.01 -3.52
N LEU A 60 -25.47 -3.37 -4.54
CA LEU A 60 -24.97 -3.97 -5.79
C LEU A 60 -23.89 -3.15 -6.51
N GLU A 61 -23.93 -1.82 -6.42
CA GLU A 61 -22.93 -0.95 -7.06
C GLU A 61 -21.54 -1.05 -6.42
N GLY A 62 -21.48 -1.46 -5.14
CA GLY A 62 -20.25 -1.70 -4.42
C GLY A 62 -19.42 -0.47 -4.05
N SER A 63 -19.92 0.75 -4.23
CA SER A 63 -19.22 2.01 -3.93
C SER A 63 -19.66 2.73 -2.66
N ARG A 64 -20.37 2.05 -1.74
CA ARG A 64 -20.68 2.59 -0.42
C ARG A 64 -19.90 1.80 0.60
N ILE A 65 -19.38 2.46 1.65
CA ILE A 65 -18.64 1.79 2.71
C ILE A 65 -19.47 0.65 3.36
N TRP A 66 -18.85 -0.52 3.57
CA TRP A 66 -19.46 -1.70 4.19
C TRP A 66 -18.51 -2.29 5.26
N PRO A 67 -19.00 -3.20 6.14
CA PRO A 67 -18.23 -3.65 7.30
C PRO A 67 -16.87 -4.26 6.99
N GLU A 68 -16.80 -5.16 6.01
CA GLU A 68 -15.54 -5.79 5.63
C GLU A 68 -14.54 -4.77 5.09
N TYR A 69 -14.96 -3.92 4.15
CA TYR A 69 -14.11 -2.85 3.63
C TYR A 69 -13.58 -1.96 4.74
N ARG A 70 -14.43 -1.57 5.71
CA ARG A 70 -14.00 -0.73 6.82
C ARG A 70 -12.85 -1.39 7.60
N LEU A 71 -13.01 -2.65 7.98
CA LEU A 71 -11.96 -3.37 8.73
C LEU A 71 -10.69 -3.56 7.90
N HIS A 72 -10.82 -3.87 6.61
CA HIS A 72 -9.68 -3.98 5.70
C HIS A 72 -8.95 -2.63 5.55
N SER A 73 -9.69 -1.54 5.36
CA SER A 73 -9.11 -0.19 5.27
C SER A 73 -8.37 0.20 6.55
N ILE A 74 -8.88 -0.16 7.73
CA ILE A 74 -8.18 0.06 9.00
C ILE A 74 -6.89 -0.76 9.04
N ALA A 75 -6.94 -2.07 8.74
CA ALA A 75 -5.76 -2.93 8.73
C ALA A 75 -4.68 -2.41 7.77
N PHE A 76 -5.07 -2.01 6.55
CA PHE A 76 -4.13 -1.50 5.55
C PHE A 76 -3.56 -0.11 5.92
N ALA A 77 -4.34 0.76 6.56
CA ALA A 77 -3.84 2.03 7.07
C ALA A 77 -2.81 1.79 8.19
N TYR A 78 -3.13 0.89 9.13
CA TYR A 78 -2.24 0.52 10.23
C TYR A 78 -0.94 -0.11 9.74
N ARG A 79 -0.96 -0.90 8.66
CA ARG A 79 0.26 -1.41 8.01
C ARG A 79 1.22 -0.29 7.61
N SER A 80 0.72 0.73 6.91
CA SER A 80 1.53 1.84 6.45
C SER A 80 1.98 2.71 7.63
N LEU A 81 1.11 2.96 8.61
CA LEU A 81 1.46 3.68 9.84
C LEU A 81 2.52 2.93 10.67
N ALA A 82 2.45 1.60 10.74
CA ALA A 82 3.46 0.77 11.39
C ALA A 82 4.80 0.81 10.64
N CYS A 83 4.77 0.84 9.30
CA CYS A 83 5.99 1.06 8.51
C CYS A 83 6.57 2.45 8.78
N MET A 84 5.77 3.51 8.86
CA MET A 84 6.24 4.85 9.24
C MET A 84 6.85 4.87 10.64
N LEU A 85 6.22 4.19 11.61
CA LEU A 85 6.72 4.09 12.97
C LEU A 85 8.05 3.34 13.02
N LEU A 86 8.20 2.26 12.24
CA LEU A 86 9.48 1.55 12.11
C LEU A 86 10.58 2.46 11.56
N ILE A 87 10.30 3.23 10.51
CA ILE A 87 11.26 4.20 9.96
C ILE A 87 11.63 5.23 11.04
N TRP A 88 10.64 5.75 11.78
CA TRP A 88 10.88 6.71 12.87
C TRP A 88 11.73 6.14 13.99
N VAL A 89 11.48 4.91 14.43
CA VAL A 89 12.28 4.25 15.47
C VAL A 89 13.73 4.14 15.02
N GLU A 90 13.97 3.67 13.80
CA GLU A 90 15.32 3.52 13.26
C GLU A 90 16.04 4.87 13.11
N ASP A 91 15.36 5.90 12.58
CA ASP A 91 15.92 7.24 12.44
C ASP A 91 16.19 7.90 13.80
N TYR A 92 15.28 7.75 14.76
CA TYR A 92 15.41 8.31 16.10
C TYR A 92 16.65 7.75 16.82
N TYR A 93 16.81 6.41 16.83
CA TYR A 93 17.99 5.79 17.42
C TYR A 93 19.28 6.15 16.65
N ARG A 94 19.22 6.27 15.32
CA ARG A 94 20.37 6.76 14.53
C ARG A 94 20.80 8.14 14.97
N THR A 95 19.84 9.07 15.16
CA THR A 95 20.14 10.44 15.59
C THR A 95 20.69 10.49 17.01
N GLN A 96 20.12 9.72 17.94
CA GLN A 96 20.62 9.66 19.33
C GLN A 96 22.05 9.12 19.43
N ASN A 97 22.42 8.19 18.55
CA ASN A 97 23.76 7.59 18.51
C ASN A 97 24.76 8.38 17.63
N GLY A 98 24.60 9.69 17.50
CA GLY A 98 25.52 10.55 16.76
C GLY A 98 25.60 10.23 15.25
N GLY A 99 24.50 9.78 14.67
CA GLY A 99 24.41 9.40 13.25
C GLY A 99 24.89 7.98 12.94
N LYS A 100 25.42 7.25 13.93
CA LYS A 100 25.86 5.86 13.76
C LYS A 100 24.71 4.93 14.12
N LEU A 101 24.14 4.26 13.12
CA LEU A 101 23.33 3.06 13.39
C LEU A 101 24.28 1.87 13.38
N GLU A 102 24.42 1.17 14.50
CA GLU A 102 25.13 -0.11 14.51
C GLU A 102 24.26 -1.15 13.76
N GLY A 103 24.51 -1.30 12.46
CA GLY A 103 23.89 -2.33 11.63
C GLY A 103 23.01 -1.80 10.49
N ALA A 104 22.71 -2.70 9.54
CA ALA A 104 21.79 -2.44 8.45
C ALA A 104 20.33 -2.34 8.96
N PRO A 105 19.43 -1.65 8.24
CA PRO A 105 18.00 -1.61 8.60
C PRO A 105 17.42 -3.01 8.75
N ASN A 106 16.60 -3.24 9.78
CA ASN A 106 16.05 -4.56 10.03
C ASN A 106 14.75 -4.75 9.22
N PHE A 107 14.89 -5.35 8.04
CA PHE A 107 13.77 -5.60 7.15
C PHE A 107 12.83 -6.74 7.59
N TYR A 108 13.19 -7.54 8.60
CA TYR A 108 12.30 -8.58 9.13
C TYR A 108 11.03 -7.96 9.76
N TRP A 109 11.13 -6.75 10.32
CA TRP A 109 9.97 -6.02 10.80
C TRP A 109 8.98 -5.68 9.68
N ASN A 110 9.46 -5.34 8.48
CA ASN A 110 8.59 -5.13 7.32
C ASN A 110 7.82 -6.40 6.94
N VAL A 111 8.48 -7.57 6.99
CA VAL A 111 7.83 -8.87 6.77
C VAL A 111 6.74 -9.12 7.81
N LEU A 112 7.06 -8.92 9.10
CA LEU A 112 6.10 -9.09 10.19
C LEU A 112 4.89 -8.15 10.05
N ILE A 113 5.13 -6.89 9.70
CA ILE A 113 4.06 -5.90 9.47
C ILE A 113 3.16 -6.34 8.31
N VAL A 114 3.72 -6.77 7.17
CA VAL A 114 2.93 -7.22 6.01
C VAL A 114 2.14 -8.48 6.34
N MET A 115 2.79 -9.49 6.93
CA MET A 115 2.12 -10.76 7.28
C MET A 115 1.05 -10.55 8.35
N GLY A 116 1.34 -9.76 9.38
CA GLY A 116 0.38 -9.37 10.41
C GLY A 116 -0.84 -8.66 9.82
N THR A 117 -0.64 -7.83 8.79
CA THR A 117 -1.75 -7.16 8.10
C THR A 117 -2.65 -8.15 7.36
N LEU A 118 -2.09 -9.19 6.73
CA LEU A 118 -2.89 -10.23 6.07
C LEU A 118 -3.76 -10.99 7.07
N VAL A 119 -3.18 -11.34 8.23
CA VAL A 119 -3.90 -11.99 9.33
C VAL A 119 -5.00 -11.08 9.87
N ALA A 120 -4.71 -9.79 10.10
CA ALA A 120 -5.69 -8.82 10.57
C ALA A 120 -6.85 -8.62 9.58
N ALA A 121 -6.56 -8.57 8.27
CA ALA A 121 -7.59 -8.48 7.24
C ALA A 121 -8.49 -9.72 7.23
N ASP A 122 -7.92 -10.92 7.40
CA ASP A 122 -8.70 -12.17 7.50
C ASP A 122 -9.54 -12.26 8.75
N ALA A 123 -8.99 -11.86 9.89
CA ALA A 123 -9.75 -11.74 11.14
C ALA A 123 -10.93 -10.78 10.95
N GLY A 124 -10.73 -9.66 10.24
CA GLY A 124 -11.79 -8.74 9.87
C GLY A 124 -12.88 -9.37 8.99
N THR A 125 -12.48 -10.12 7.95
CA THR A 125 -13.41 -10.88 7.09
C THR A 125 -14.17 -11.96 7.86
N TRP A 126 -13.53 -12.59 8.84
CA TRP A 126 -14.18 -13.57 9.71
C TRP A 126 -15.22 -12.90 10.61
N TRP A 127 -14.85 -11.80 11.25
CA TRP A 127 -15.68 -11.08 12.23
C TRP A 127 -16.99 -10.55 11.64
N VAL A 128 -17.00 -10.06 10.40
CA VAL A 128 -18.22 -9.51 9.77
C VAL A 128 -19.28 -10.57 9.40
N GLY A 129 -18.90 -11.85 9.45
CA GLY A 129 -19.79 -12.98 9.15
C GLY A 129 -20.10 -13.17 7.65
N LYS A 130 -20.53 -14.38 7.27
CA LYS A 130 -20.72 -14.79 5.86
C LYS A 130 -21.66 -13.89 5.06
N LYS A 131 -22.66 -13.28 5.70
CA LYS A 131 -23.70 -12.44 5.06
C LYS A 131 -23.19 -11.04 4.64
N SER A 132 -22.10 -10.58 5.25
CA SER A 132 -21.52 -9.24 5.01
C SER A 132 -20.22 -9.30 4.21
N ARG A 133 -19.81 -10.50 3.76
CA ARG A 133 -18.60 -10.72 2.97
C ARG A 133 -18.82 -10.32 1.51
N SER A 134 -17.92 -9.53 0.96
CA SER A 134 -17.91 -9.14 -0.44
C SER A 134 -16.53 -8.67 -0.84
N SER A 135 -16.07 -9.11 -2.01
CA SER A 135 -14.74 -8.79 -2.51
C SER A 135 -14.68 -7.33 -2.98
N THR A 136 -13.74 -6.56 -2.41
CA THR A 136 -13.62 -5.11 -2.63
C THR A 136 -13.63 -4.73 -4.11
N ILE A 137 -12.68 -5.25 -4.89
CA ILE A 137 -12.51 -4.88 -6.31
C ILE A 137 -13.38 -5.73 -7.23
N ASN A 138 -13.55 -7.03 -6.95
CA ASN A 138 -14.21 -7.93 -7.89
C ASN A 138 -15.70 -7.62 -8.03
N ASP A 139 -16.35 -7.30 -6.92
CA ASP A 139 -17.78 -6.99 -6.90
C ASP A 139 -18.06 -5.48 -7.13
N LEU A 140 -17.02 -4.67 -7.41
CA LEU A 140 -17.20 -3.26 -7.76
C LEU A 140 -17.85 -3.14 -9.15
N LYS A 141 -18.80 -2.22 -9.36
CA LYS A 141 -19.38 -1.99 -10.71
C LYS A 141 -18.49 -1.07 -11.57
N ALA A 142 -17.29 -1.54 -11.91
CA ALA A 142 -16.31 -0.78 -12.70
C ALA A 142 -15.93 -1.50 -14.02
N PRO A 143 -15.43 -0.77 -15.04
CA PRO A 143 -14.80 -1.38 -16.21
C PRO A 143 -13.69 -2.35 -15.80
N LEU A 144 -13.55 -3.45 -16.55
CA LEU A 144 -12.56 -4.50 -16.25
C LEU A 144 -11.13 -3.94 -16.19
N ALA A 145 -10.75 -3.07 -17.14
CA ALA A 145 -9.43 -2.43 -17.13
C ALA A 145 -9.15 -1.66 -15.83
N MET A 146 -10.15 -0.94 -15.31
CA MET A 146 -10.05 -0.20 -14.05
C MET A 146 -9.91 -1.13 -12.84
N LYS A 147 -10.69 -2.22 -12.76
CA LYS A 147 -10.52 -3.24 -11.71
C LYS A 147 -9.13 -3.87 -11.73
N TYR A 148 -8.63 -4.16 -12.93
CA TYR A 148 -7.30 -4.72 -13.11
C TYR A 148 -6.23 -3.75 -12.60
N PHE A 149 -6.29 -2.49 -13.04
CA PHE A 149 -5.40 -1.44 -12.57
C PHE A 149 -5.42 -1.30 -11.04
N PHE A 150 -6.61 -1.21 -10.42
CA PHE A 150 -6.74 -1.13 -8.96
C PHE A 150 -6.11 -2.34 -8.26
N SER A 151 -6.25 -3.53 -8.83
CA SER A 151 -5.67 -4.75 -8.27
C SER A 151 -4.14 -4.73 -8.34
N VAL A 152 -3.57 -4.36 -9.49
CA VAL A 152 -2.12 -4.27 -9.68
C VAL A 152 -1.52 -3.24 -8.72
N MET A 153 -2.14 -2.07 -8.57
CA MET A 153 -1.65 -1.04 -7.65
C MET A 153 -1.61 -1.50 -6.17
N GLN A 154 -2.50 -2.40 -5.75
CA GLN A 154 -2.45 -3.00 -4.41
C GLN A 154 -1.24 -3.92 -4.21
N PHE A 155 -0.81 -4.65 -5.24
CA PHE A 155 0.42 -5.45 -5.18
C PHE A 155 1.65 -4.55 -5.06
N HIS A 156 1.70 -3.47 -5.84
CA HIS A 156 2.75 -2.46 -5.73
C HIS A 156 2.81 -1.87 -4.33
N ALA A 157 1.70 -1.38 -3.78
CA ALA A 157 1.67 -0.83 -2.43
C ALA A 157 2.06 -1.84 -1.34
N THR A 158 1.74 -3.12 -1.51
CA THR A 158 2.12 -4.18 -0.55
C THR A 158 3.59 -4.53 -0.67
N MET A 159 4.09 -4.67 -1.90
CA MET A 159 5.49 -4.97 -2.18
C MET A 159 6.42 -3.86 -1.67
N ASN A 160 6.05 -2.58 -1.78
CA ASN A 160 6.89 -1.49 -1.30
C ASN A 160 6.97 -1.42 0.24
N CYS A 161 5.88 -1.75 0.94
CA CYS A 161 5.95 -1.93 2.39
C CYS A 161 6.82 -3.14 2.76
N LEU A 162 6.80 -4.20 1.96
CA LEU A 162 7.63 -5.38 2.17
C LEU A 162 9.11 -5.08 1.92
N ILE A 163 9.45 -4.36 0.84
CA ILE A 163 10.80 -3.90 0.51
C ILE A 163 11.32 -2.92 1.56
N GLY A 164 10.44 -2.12 2.16
CA GLY A 164 10.79 -1.30 3.31
C GLY A 164 11.72 -0.14 2.95
N VAL A 165 11.40 0.59 1.88
CA VAL A 165 12.09 1.85 1.56
C VAL A 165 11.97 2.79 2.77
N ARG A 166 13.11 3.34 3.25
CA ARG A 166 13.18 4.23 4.42
C ARG A 166 12.82 5.67 4.07
N ARG A 167 11.64 5.84 3.48
CA ARG A 167 11.05 7.11 3.08
C ARG A 167 9.62 7.18 3.63
N TYR A 168 9.31 8.23 4.38
CA TYR A 168 7.98 8.41 4.97
C TYR A 168 6.92 8.70 3.92
N ALA A 169 7.27 9.45 2.86
CA ALA A 169 6.35 9.89 1.81
C ALA A 169 5.60 8.73 1.17
N THR A 170 6.29 7.65 0.80
CA THR A 170 5.68 6.43 0.25
C THR A 170 4.65 5.79 1.19
N GLN A 171 4.93 5.73 2.49
CA GLN A 171 3.98 5.14 3.44
C GLN A 171 2.80 6.08 3.71
N PHE A 172 3.09 7.37 3.85
CA PHE A 172 2.09 8.39 4.11
C PHE A 172 1.09 8.55 2.96
N ILE A 173 1.56 8.46 1.70
CA ILE A 173 0.66 8.51 0.53
C ILE A 173 -0.29 7.31 0.51
N TYR A 174 0.12 6.13 0.99
CA TYR A 174 -0.78 4.99 1.14
C TYR A 174 -1.86 5.25 2.21
N VAL A 175 -1.48 5.86 3.35
CA VAL A 175 -2.44 6.26 4.38
C VAL A 175 -3.46 7.26 3.81
N TRP A 176 -3.00 8.26 3.05
CA TRP A 176 -3.87 9.20 2.35
C TRP A 176 -4.85 8.49 1.41
N ILE A 177 -4.36 7.61 0.54
CA ILE A 177 -5.20 6.85 -0.40
C ILE A 177 -6.29 6.11 0.36
N ILE A 178 -5.92 5.39 1.42
CA ILE A 178 -6.85 4.54 2.17
C ILE A 178 -7.89 5.38 2.92
N GLN A 179 -7.45 6.37 3.70
CA GLN A 179 -8.34 7.20 4.53
C GLN A 179 -9.27 8.05 3.66
N PHE A 180 -8.75 8.67 2.61
CA PHE A 180 -9.54 9.52 1.73
C PHE A 180 -10.51 8.70 0.86
N THR A 181 -10.15 7.48 0.46
CA THR A 181 -11.11 6.57 -0.18
C THR A 181 -12.25 6.21 0.77
N ALA A 182 -11.97 5.93 2.05
CA ALA A 182 -13.02 5.68 3.05
C ALA A 182 -13.93 6.91 3.25
N PHE A 183 -13.38 8.11 3.18
CA PHE A 183 -14.14 9.35 3.21
C PHE A 183 -15.07 9.49 1.99
N ILE A 184 -14.57 9.28 0.76
CA ILE A 184 -15.39 9.31 -0.47
C ILE A 184 -16.52 8.28 -0.40
N LEU A 185 -16.24 7.04 0.02
CA LEU A 185 -17.25 6.00 0.18
C LEU A 185 -18.33 6.37 1.22
N THR A 186 -17.97 7.20 2.20
CA THR A 186 -18.90 7.77 3.19
C THR A 186 -19.76 8.89 2.58
N LEU A 187 -19.17 9.77 1.75
CA LEU A 187 -19.94 10.77 0.99
C LEU A 187 -20.91 10.10 0.02
N ARG A 188 -20.48 9.02 -0.65
CA ARG A 188 -21.31 8.21 -1.54
C ARG A 188 -22.46 7.52 -0.79
N ARG A 189 -22.24 7.10 0.47
CA ARG A 189 -23.33 6.60 1.34
C ARG A 189 -24.39 7.68 1.60
N LYS A 190 -23.98 8.94 1.72
CA LYS A 190 -24.86 10.09 1.88
C LYS A 190 -25.42 10.63 0.56
N ASN A 191 -25.16 9.96 -0.56
CA ASN A 191 -25.53 10.39 -1.90
C ASN A 191 -25.00 11.78 -2.31
N LEU A 192 -23.88 12.22 -1.71
CA LEU A 192 -23.26 13.51 -2.03
C LEU A 192 -22.31 13.44 -3.23
N VAL A 193 -21.86 12.23 -3.61
CA VAL A 193 -20.97 12.00 -4.76
C VAL A 193 -21.55 10.87 -5.62
N PRO A 194 -21.53 10.97 -6.97
CA PRO A 194 -21.93 9.88 -7.86
C PRO A 194 -20.93 8.72 -7.87
N HIS A 195 -21.36 7.56 -8.39
CA HIS A 195 -20.54 6.33 -8.43
C HIS A 195 -19.29 6.48 -9.31
N THR A 196 -19.47 6.84 -10.58
CA THR A 196 -18.39 6.93 -11.57
C THR A 196 -17.28 7.93 -11.19
N PRO A 197 -17.60 9.18 -10.79
CA PRO A 197 -16.57 10.13 -10.35
C PRO A 197 -15.77 9.63 -9.15
N SER A 198 -16.41 8.91 -8.21
CA SER A 198 -15.72 8.33 -7.05
C SER A 198 -14.64 7.32 -7.47
N MET A 199 -14.93 6.50 -8.49
CA MET A 199 -13.98 5.51 -9.01
C MET A 199 -12.87 6.16 -9.83
N VAL A 200 -13.19 7.14 -10.67
CA VAL A 200 -12.18 7.91 -11.42
C VAL A 200 -11.23 8.61 -10.44
N PHE A 201 -11.78 9.25 -9.41
CA PHE A 201 -10.99 9.90 -8.37
C PHE A 201 -10.08 8.90 -7.66
N TYR A 202 -10.58 7.72 -7.28
CA TYR A 202 -9.73 6.67 -6.71
C TYR A 202 -8.60 6.23 -7.66
N GLY A 203 -8.87 6.13 -8.96
CA GLY A 203 -7.83 5.86 -9.96
C GLY A 203 -6.76 6.95 -10.01
N ILE A 204 -7.15 8.22 -9.99
CA ILE A 204 -6.22 9.37 -9.94
C ILE A 204 -5.36 9.30 -8.68
N MET A 205 -5.96 9.02 -7.52
CA MET A 205 -5.23 8.87 -6.25
C MET A 205 -4.19 7.75 -6.30
N LEU A 206 -4.54 6.59 -6.89
CA LEU A 206 -3.61 5.48 -7.06
C LEU A 206 -2.46 5.84 -7.99
N SER A 207 -2.74 6.49 -9.12
CA SER A 207 -1.71 6.97 -10.05
C SER A 207 -0.77 7.97 -9.37
N PHE A 208 -1.32 8.93 -8.62
CA PHE A 208 -0.52 9.89 -7.87
C PHE A 208 0.37 9.19 -6.83
N GLY A 209 -0.18 8.23 -6.08
CA GLY A 209 0.60 7.42 -5.14
C GLY A 209 1.69 6.59 -5.82
N PHE A 210 1.42 6.07 -7.01
CA PHE A 210 2.43 5.39 -7.81
C PHE A 210 3.56 6.35 -8.24
N CYS A 211 3.25 7.59 -8.64
CA CYS A 211 4.27 8.59 -8.99
C CYS A 211 5.15 8.99 -7.79
N VAL A 212 4.58 9.22 -6.61
CA VAL A 212 5.35 9.51 -5.39
C VAL A 212 6.28 8.34 -5.06
N ASN A 213 5.73 7.12 -5.09
CA ASN A 213 6.49 5.91 -4.85
C ASN A 213 7.57 5.66 -5.92
N PHE A 214 7.30 5.97 -7.19
CA PHE A 214 8.27 5.92 -8.28
C PHE A 214 9.48 6.82 -7.95
N TYR A 215 9.22 8.05 -7.52
CA TYR A 215 10.26 9.01 -7.17
C TYR A 215 11.11 8.53 -5.98
N ASP A 216 10.48 8.05 -4.91
CA ASP A 216 11.20 7.53 -3.73
C ASP A 216 12.03 6.29 -4.10
N LEU A 217 11.46 5.34 -4.84
CA LEU A 217 12.16 4.15 -5.31
C LEU A 217 13.34 4.47 -6.24
N ARG A 218 13.20 5.50 -7.08
CA ARG A 218 14.28 5.96 -7.96
C ARG A 218 15.41 6.57 -7.14
N THR A 219 15.06 7.38 -6.13
CA THR A 219 16.01 8.01 -5.21
C THR A 219 16.81 6.97 -4.41
N GLU A 220 16.16 5.87 -4.06
CA GLU A 220 16.76 4.75 -3.31
C GLU A 220 17.31 3.63 -4.21
N ASN A 221 17.47 3.89 -5.52
CA ASN A 221 17.98 2.96 -6.53
C ASN A 221 17.26 1.59 -6.57
N SER A 222 16.05 1.49 -6.03
CA SER A 222 15.31 0.24 -5.88
C SER A 222 14.14 0.11 -6.85
N PHE A 223 13.96 1.09 -7.75
CA PHE A 223 12.85 1.16 -8.70
C PHE A 223 12.66 -0.11 -9.54
N LEU A 224 13.69 -0.56 -10.26
CA LEU A 224 13.54 -1.70 -11.16
C LEU A 224 13.24 -2.99 -10.38
N MET A 225 13.96 -3.24 -9.28
CA MET A 225 13.72 -4.36 -8.38
C MET A 225 12.29 -4.34 -7.85
N ALA A 226 11.87 -3.23 -7.25
CA ALA A 226 10.58 -3.14 -6.58
C ALA A 226 9.40 -3.37 -7.53
N ASN A 227 9.45 -2.76 -8.71
CA ASN A 227 8.40 -2.93 -9.70
C ASN A 227 8.42 -4.32 -10.32
N THR A 228 9.60 -4.92 -10.52
CA THR A 228 9.72 -6.31 -10.99
C THR A 228 9.05 -7.28 -10.01
N LEU A 229 9.38 -7.18 -8.72
CA LEU A 229 8.80 -8.04 -7.69
C LEU A 229 7.30 -7.79 -7.52
N ALA A 230 6.84 -6.54 -7.60
CA ALA A 230 5.41 -6.22 -7.54
C ALA A 230 4.63 -6.78 -8.75
N ASN A 231 5.20 -6.68 -9.95
CA ASN A 231 4.62 -7.23 -11.18
C ASN A 231 4.60 -8.77 -11.14
N LEU A 232 5.67 -9.39 -10.64
CA LEU A 232 5.72 -10.84 -10.41
C LEU A 232 4.64 -11.28 -9.40
N ALA A 233 4.49 -10.56 -8.29
CA ALA A 233 3.46 -10.84 -7.29
C ALA A 233 2.06 -10.76 -7.91
N ALA A 234 1.80 -9.71 -8.70
CA ALA A 234 0.55 -9.54 -9.42
C ALA A 234 0.33 -10.68 -10.42
N PHE A 235 1.33 -11.05 -11.22
CA PHE A 235 1.23 -12.15 -12.18
C PHE A 235 0.93 -13.49 -11.50
N LEU A 236 1.69 -13.86 -10.45
CA LEU A 236 1.50 -15.11 -9.71
C LEU A 236 0.11 -15.20 -9.07
N ARG A 237 -0.41 -14.08 -8.55
CA ARG A 237 -1.72 -14.06 -7.90
C ARG A 237 -2.88 -13.99 -8.89
N LEU A 238 -2.76 -13.16 -9.93
CA LEU A 238 -3.84 -12.86 -10.86
C LEU A 238 -3.91 -13.86 -12.03
N GLY A 239 -2.75 -14.39 -12.46
CA GLY A 239 -2.58 -15.38 -13.51
C GLY A 239 -2.54 -16.81 -12.94
N CYS A 240 -1.55 -17.09 -12.08
CA CYS A 240 -1.33 -18.44 -11.53
C CYS A 240 -2.19 -18.79 -10.32
N ARG A 241 -3.00 -17.85 -9.81
CA ARG A 241 -3.91 -18.04 -8.65
C ARG A 241 -3.22 -18.51 -7.36
N MET A 242 -1.94 -18.16 -7.18
CA MET A 242 -1.18 -18.55 -5.99
C MET A 242 -1.88 -18.10 -4.69
N PRO A 243 -1.99 -18.93 -3.64
CA PRO A 243 -2.54 -18.54 -2.34
C PRO A 243 -1.77 -17.36 -1.74
N LYS A 244 -2.48 -16.42 -1.10
CA LYS A 244 -1.86 -15.15 -0.65
C LYS A 244 -0.74 -15.31 0.38
N TYR A 245 -0.85 -16.27 1.30
CA TYR A 245 0.18 -16.49 2.31
C TYR A 245 1.45 -17.07 1.69
N LEU A 246 1.29 -18.06 0.80
CA LEU A 246 2.40 -18.60 0.03
C LEU A 246 3.05 -17.53 -0.84
N LEU A 247 2.23 -16.70 -1.51
CA LEU A 247 2.70 -15.58 -2.32
C LEU A 247 3.58 -14.62 -1.50
N TRP A 248 3.08 -14.10 -0.39
CA TRP A 248 3.82 -13.08 0.37
C TRP A 248 5.00 -13.66 1.16
N ALA A 249 4.96 -14.94 1.55
CA ALA A 249 6.13 -15.64 2.08
C ALA A 249 7.23 -15.77 1.02
N LEU A 250 6.90 -16.24 -0.19
CA LEU A 250 7.83 -16.30 -1.32
C LEU A 250 8.38 -14.91 -1.65
N MET A 251 7.52 -13.89 -1.67
CA MET A 251 7.96 -12.52 -1.98
C MET A 251 8.84 -11.91 -0.90
N SER A 252 8.71 -12.36 0.35
CA SER A 252 9.60 -11.95 1.45
C SER A 252 11.01 -12.52 1.27
N VAL A 253 11.10 -13.80 0.87
CA VAL A 253 12.38 -14.46 0.55
C VAL A 253 13.02 -13.79 -0.67
N LEU A 254 12.26 -13.60 -1.75
CA LEU A 254 12.78 -12.94 -2.96
C LEU A 254 13.19 -11.49 -2.68
N ALA A 255 12.43 -10.73 -1.89
CA ALA A 255 12.82 -9.38 -1.48
C ALA A 255 14.12 -9.37 -0.69
N HIS A 256 14.32 -10.32 0.23
CA HIS A 256 15.54 -10.42 1.01
C HIS A 256 16.77 -10.61 0.11
N PHE A 257 16.74 -11.59 -0.80
CA PHE A 257 17.84 -11.81 -1.74
C PHE A 257 18.02 -10.65 -2.72
N ALA A 258 16.93 -10.07 -3.20
CA ALA A 258 17.00 -8.96 -4.14
C ALA A 258 17.69 -7.73 -3.53
N ARG A 259 17.47 -7.43 -2.24
CA ARG A 259 18.16 -6.32 -1.55
C ARG A 259 19.67 -6.48 -1.50
N LEU A 260 20.17 -7.72 -1.39
CA LEU A 260 21.62 -7.99 -1.43
C LEU A 260 22.22 -7.56 -2.76
N THR A 261 21.46 -7.65 -3.86
CA THR A 261 21.90 -7.19 -5.18
C THR A 261 21.78 -5.67 -5.34
N THR A 262 20.83 -5.03 -4.66
CA THR A 262 20.59 -3.59 -4.81
C THR A 262 21.30 -2.71 -3.81
N GLY A 263 22.15 -3.27 -2.95
CA GLY A 263 22.93 -2.49 -1.99
C GLY A 263 22.08 -1.60 -1.07
N LEU A 264 20.77 -1.86 -0.95
CA LEU A 264 19.86 -1.10 -0.08
C LEU A 264 20.33 -1.14 1.38
N ASP A 265 20.99 -2.25 1.75
CA ASP A 265 21.61 -2.45 3.04
C ASP A 265 22.82 -1.50 3.26
N LYS A 266 23.51 -1.11 2.18
CA LYS A 266 24.71 -0.27 2.21
C LYS A 266 24.38 1.22 2.00
N SER A 267 23.44 1.57 1.11
CA SER A 267 23.05 2.96 0.84
C SER A 267 22.41 3.63 2.06
N SER A 268 21.68 2.85 2.87
CA SER A 268 21.10 3.31 4.13
C SER A 268 22.14 3.63 5.21
N ALA A 269 23.38 3.12 5.07
CA ALA A 269 24.43 3.24 6.08
C ALA A 269 25.50 4.30 5.74
N MET A 270 25.74 4.63 4.47
CA MET A 270 26.92 5.42 4.06
C MET A 270 26.65 6.85 3.58
N GLY A 271 25.39 7.32 3.53
CA GLY A 271 25.10 8.61 2.93
C GLY A 271 25.28 8.58 1.40
N ARG A 272 24.45 9.35 0.69
CA ARG A 272 24.24 9.25 -0.76
C ARG A 272 25.52 9.50 -1.58
N SER A 273 26.21 8.44 -2.00
CA SER A 273 27.27 8.49 -3.02
C SER A 273 26.72 7.92 -4.34
N GLY A 274 26.35 8.83 -5.26
CA GLY A 274 25.49 8.55 -6.43
C GLY A 274 26.18 8.21 -7.76
N GLY A 275 27.49 7.95 -7.79
CA GLY A 275 28.22 7.96 -9.07
C GLY A 275 28.25 6.67 -9.89
N LYS A 276 28.52 5.51 -9.27
CA LYS A 276 28.90 4.27 -9.99
C LYS A 276 27.90 3.13 -9.94
N PHE A 277 26.79 3.30 -9.22
CA PHE A 277 25.91 2.17 -8.89
C PHE A 277 24.90 1.79 -9.99
N TRP A 278 24.62 2.72 -10.90
CA TRP A 278 23.58 2.53 -11.93
C TRP A 278 23.97 1.60 -13.07
N THR A 279 25.27 1.45 -13.38
CA THR A 279 25.73 0.66 -14.52
C THR A 279 25.51 -0.83 -14.28
N ASP A 280 25.90 -1.33 -13.11
CA ASP A 280 25.94 -2.78 -12.86
C ASP A 280 24.55 -3.35 -12.51
N MET A 281 23.70 -2.54 -11.86
CA MET A 281 22.32 -2.93 -11.54
C MET A 281 21.36 -2.89 -12.73
N GLY A 282 21.64 -2.01 -13.69
CA GLY A 282 20.82 -1.88 -14.89
C GLY A 282 20.78 -3.17 -15.68
N GLU A 283 21.90 -3.89 -15.77
CA GLU A 283 22.04 -5.08 -16.62
C GLU A 283 21.13 -6.24 -16.20
N ILE A 284 20.95 -6.48 -14.90
CA ILE A 284 20.10 -7.58 -14.40
C ILE A 284 18.64 -7.13 -14.30
N TRP A 285 18.39 -5.98 -13.67
CA TRP A 285 17.03 -5.61 -13.30
C TRP A 285 16.22 -4.99 -14.44
N PHE A 286 16.87 -4.37 -15.43
CA PHE A 286 16.16 -3.82 -16.58
C PHE A 286 15.46 -4.88 -17.43
N PRO A 287 16.12 -5.97 -17.89
CA PRO A 287 15.44 -7.00 -18.67
C PRO A 287 14.34 -7.71 -17.86
N LEU A 288 14.59 -7.99 -16.57
CA LEU A 288 13.57 -8.58 -15.69
C LEU A 288 12.35 -7.66 -15.53
N TYR A 289 12.58 -6.36 -15.35
CA TYR A 289 11.53 -5.36 -15.28
C TYR A 289 10.72 -5.33 -16.57
N ALA A 290 11.38 -5.22 -17.73
CA ALA A 290 10.72 -5.19 -19.03
C ALA A 290 9.83 -6.43 -19.26
N VAL A 291 10.36 -7.62 -19.00
CA VAL A 291 9.60 -8.89 -19.08
C VAL A 291 8.41 -8.87 -18.11
N SER A 292 8.61 -8.44 -16.87
CA SER A 292 7.53 -8.38 -15.87
C SER A 292 6.40 -7.44 -16.29
N VAL A 293 6.73 -6.29 -16.89
CA VAL A 293 5.75 -5.31 -17.41
C VAL A 293 4.97 -5.93 -18.56
N CYS A 294 5.66 -6.56 -19.52
CA CYS A 294 5.01 -7.26 -20.63
C CYS A 294 4.05 -8.35 -20.13
N LEU A 295 4.45 -9.16 -19.14
CA LEU A 295 3.60 -10.20 -18.56
C LEU A 295 2.35 -9.63 -17.89
N VAL A 296 2.48 -8.55 -17.13
CA VAL A 296 1.34 -7.89 -16.47
C VAL A 296 0.42 -7.21 -17.49
N ILE A 297 0.95 -6.59 -18.54
CA ILE A 297 0.14 -5.99 -19.61
C ILE A 297 -0.60 -7.08 -20.38
N ALA A 298 0.10 -8.13 -20.82
CA ALA A 298 -0.49 -9.26 -21.54
C ALA A 298 -1.62 -9.92 -20.72
N LEU A 299 -1.40 -10.14 -19.42
CA LEU A 299 -2.42 -10.66 -18.52
C LEU A 299 -3.63 -9.73 -18.41
N GLY A 300 -3.41 -8.42 -18.37
CA GLY A 300 -4.46 -7.40 -18.36
C GLY A 300 -5.29 -7.44 -19.64
N VAL A 301 -4.64 -7.43 -20.80
CA VAL A 301 -5.27 -7.53 -22.12
C VAL A 301 -6.09 -8.81 -22.22
N MET A 302 -5.53 -9.97 -21.85
CA MET A 302 -6.26 -11.23 -21.85
C MET A 302 -7.51 -11.18 -20.95
N LYS A 303 -7.40 -10.65 -19.71
CA LYS A 303 -8.55 -10.56 -18.80
C LYS A 303 -9.64 -9.62 -19.30
N VAL A 304 -9.27 -8.52 -19.96
CA VAL A 304 -10.22 -7.57 -20.55
C VAL A 304 -10.88 -8.16 -21.79
N ALA A 305 -10.10 -8.73 -22.71
CA ALA A 305 -10.57 -9.28 -23.98
C ALA A 305 -11.51 -10.48 -23.78
N TYR A 306 -11.14 -11.42 -22.91
CA TYR A 306 -11.91 -12.65 -22.74
C TYR A 306 -13.09 -12.51 -21.77
N LYS A 307 -13.33 -11.33 -21.16
CA LYS A 307 -14.30 -11.10 -20.06
C LYS A 307 -14.19 -12.11 -18.89
N LYS A 308 -13.15 -12.94 -18.87
CA LYS A 308 -12.87 -13.95 -17.86
C LYS A 308 -12.09 -13.29 -16.74
N MET A 309 -12.80 -12.63 -15.84
CA MET A 309 -12.30 -12.40 -14.49
C MET A 309 -12.98 -13.34 -13.49
N PRO A 310 -12.66 -14.64 -13.48
CA PRO A 310 -12.82 -15.42 -12.26
C PRO A 310 -11.67 -15.04 -11.33
N TYR A 311 -11.81 -13.92 -10.63
CA TYR A 311 -11.12 -13.81 -9.35
C TYR A 311 -11.81 -14.78 -8.43
N SER A 312 -11.09 -15.80 -7.98
CA SER A 312 -11.62 -16.92 -7.22
C SER A 312 -12.59 -16.45 -6.12
N SER A 313 -13.90 -16.66 -6.33
CA SER A 313 -14.58 -17.46 -5.34
C SER A 313 -13.84 -18.79 -5.38
N VAL A 314 -12.98 -19.03 -4.38
CA VAL A 314 -12.70 -20.40 -3.96
C VAL A 314 -14.07 -21.06 -3.98
N LYS A 315 -14.28 -22.08 -4.84
CA LYS A 315 -15.48 -22.91 -4.77
C LYS A 315 -15.63 -23.18 -3.28
N LYS A 316 -16.68 -22.63 -2.66
CA LYS A 316 -17.00 -22.93 -1.28
C LYS A 316 -17.30 -24.42 -1.31
N THR A 317 -16.29 -25.24 -1.05
CA THR A 317 -16.49 -26.61 -0.61
C THR A 317 -17.29 -26.44 0.67
N THR A 318 -18.58 -26.71 0.53
CA THR A 318 -19.51 -27.03 1.61
C THR A 318 -18.88 -28.04 2.54
#